data_AF-A0A2D4TBR5-F1
#
_entry.id   AF-A0A2D4TBR5-F1
#
_cell.length_a   1.000
_cell.length_b   1.000
_cell.length_c   1.000
_cell.angle_alpha   90.00
_cell.angle_beta   90.00
_cell.angle_gamma   90.00
#
_symmetry.space_group_name_H-M   'P 1'
#
loop_
_entity.id
_entity.type
_entity.pdbx_description
1 polymer ?
#
loop_
_entity_poly.entity_id
_entity_poly.type
_entity_poly.pdbx_seq_one_letter_code
_entity_poly.pdbx_strand_id
1 'polypeptide(L)'
;MALVTLLARFGGVFIMGLIPLNRRMEGFINGMAGSVLIAVLVPIALQADAGGRLALLATGGLMLWLKQPMPAIALGIAVAALYRAL
;
A
#
# COMPACT_ATOMS: atom_id res chain seq x y z
N MET A 1 23.42 -6.52 -3.51
CA MET A 1 22.00 -6.11 -3.64
C MET A 1 21.79 -5.02 -4.67
N ALA A 2 22.48 -3.88 -4.61
CA ALA A 2 22.29 -2.75 -5.55
C ALA A 2 22.27 -3.14 -7.05
N LEU A 3 23.27 -3.89 -7.53
CA LEU A 3 23.32 -4.35 -8.94
C LEU A 3 22.15 -5.27 -9.31
N VAL A 4 21.78 -6.21 -8.44
CA VAL A 4 20.65 -7.13 -8.66
C VAL A 4 19.33 -6.36 -8.72
N THR A 5 19.14 -5.38 -7.83
CA THR A 5 17.96 -4.51 -7.85
C THR A 5 17.89 -3.67 -9.11
N LEU A 6 19.03 -3.14 -9.56
CA LEU A 6 19.13 -2.32 -10.76
C LEU A 6 18.77 -3.14 -12.01
N LEU A 7 19.36 -4.33 -12.14
CA LEU A 7 19.09 -5.25 -13.25
C LEU A 7 17.64 -5.73 -13.26
N ALA A 8 17.06 -6.05 -12.10
CA ALA A 8 15.66 -6.46 -12.02
C ALA A 8 14.70 -5.32 -12.39
N ARG A 9 14.98 -4.09 -11.97
CA ARG A 9 14.13 -2.92 -12.25
C ARG A 9 14.20 -2.51 -13.71
N PHE A 10 15.40 -2.43 -14.30
CA PHE A 10 15.54 -2.11 -15.72
C PHE A 10 15.10 -3.27 -16.62
N GLY A 11 15.43 -4.50 -16.26
CA GLY A 11 15.02 -5.70 -17.00
C GLY A 11 13.50 -5.86 -17.04
N GLY A 12 12.81 -5.60 -15.93
CA GLY A 12 11.35 -5.62 -15.89
C GLY A 12 10.71 -4.60 -16.83
N VAL A 13 11.19 -3.35 -16.83
CA VAL A 13 10.70 -2.29 -17.74
C VAL A 13 10.97 -2.65 -19.20
N PHE A 14 12.15 -3.20 -19.49
CA PHE A 14 12.50 -3.63 -20.85
C PHE A 14 11.57 -4.75 -21.35
N ILE A 15 11.32 -5.77 -20.52
CA ILE A 15 10.43 -6.88 -20.87
C ILE A 15 8.98 -6.42 -21.06
N MET A 16 8.48 -5.50 -20.24
CA MET A 16 7.14 -4.91 -20.40
C MET A 16 6.98 -4.12 -21.70
N GLY A 17 8.07 -3.57 -22.23
CA GLY A 17 8.09 -2.93 -23.56
C GLY A 17 8.05 -3.91 -24.73
N LEU A 18 8.50 -5.16 -24.53
CA LEU A 18 8.52 -6.19 -25.57
C LEU A 18 7.27 -7.08 -25.59
N ILE A 19 6.62 -7.30 -24.43
CA ILE A 19 5.49 -8.22 -24.30
C ILE A 19 4.20 -7.43 -24.06
N PRO A 20 3.34 -7.27 -25.09
CA PRO A 20 2.06 -6.59 -24.91
C PRO A 20 1.14 -7.40 -24.01
N LEU A 21 0.46 -6.72 -23.09
CA LEU A 21 -0.56 -7.35 -22.26
C LEU A 21 -1.83 -7.60 -23.07
N ASN A 22 -2.35 -8.82 -22.96
CA ASN A 22 -3.65 -9.17 -23.56
C ASN A 22 -4.78 -8.80 -22.58
N ARG A 23 -5.99 -8.50 -23.09
CA ARG A 23 -7.16 -8.09 -22.30
C ARG A 23 -7.52 -9.07 -21.17
N ARG A 24 -7.27 -10.37 -21.36
CA ARG A 24 -7.46 -11.39 -20.31
C ARG A 24 -6.46 -11.22 -19.16
N MET A 25 -5.20 -10.91 -19.44
CA MET A 25 -4.19 -10.61 -18.42
C MET A 25 -4.46 -9.28 -17.73
N GLU A 26 -4.88 -8.25 -18.45
CA GLU A 26 -5.29 -6.97 -17.83
C GLU A 26 -6.45 -7.16 -16.86
N GLY A 27 -7.48 -7.91 -17.26
CA GLY A 27 -8.61 -8.25 -16.38
C GLY A 27 -8.17 -9.00 -15.12
N PHE A 28 -7.26 -9.96 -15.26
CA PHE A 28 -6.69 -10.69 -14.13
C PHE A 28 -5.88 -9.78 -13.20
N ILE A 29 -5.03 -8.92 -13.74
CA ILE A 29 -4.23 -7.96 -12.95
C ILE A 29 -5.13 -6.98 -12.21
N ASN A 30 -6.14 -6.42 -12.89
CA ASN A 30 -7.11 -5.53 -12.28
C ASN A 30 -7.91 -6.22 -11.16
N GLY A 31 -8.29 -7.49 -11.36
CA GLY A 31 -8.93 -8.31 -10.33
C GLY A 31 -8.01 -8.62 -9.14
N MET A 32 -6.72 -8.80 -9.39
CA MET A 32 -5.72 -9.05 -8.34
C MET A 32 -5.34 -7.80 -7.55
N ALA A 33 -5.41 -6.61 -8.14
CA ALA A 33 -4.88 -5.38 -7.54
C ALA A 33 -5.36 -5.14 -6.10
N GLY A 34 -6.66 -5.38 -5.83
CA GLY A 34 -7.21 -5.28 -4.48
C GLY A 34 -6.69 -6.36 -3.52
N SER A 35 -6.59 -7.61 -3.99
CA SER A 35 -6.10 -8.75 -3.20
C SER A 35 -4.63 -8.58 -2.83
N VAL A 36 -3.80 -8.17 -3.80
CA VAL A 36 -2.37 -7.91 -3.58
C VAL A 36 -2.17 -6.77 -2.57
N LEU A 37 -2.97 -5.71 -2.67
CA LEU A 37 -2.89 -4.58 -1.73
C LEU A 37 -3.19 -5.04 -0.30
N ILE A 38 -4.23 -5.83 -0.10
CA ILE A 38 -4.56 -6.41 1.22
C ILE A 38 -3.45 -7.35 1.69
N ALA A 39 -2.95 -8.23 0.82
CA ALA A 39 -1.90 -9.20 1.15
C ALA A 39 -0.59 -8.53 1.60
N VAL A 40 -0.26 -7.36 1.05
CA VAL A 40 0.92 -6.58 1.44
C VAL A 40 0.64 -5.69 2.66
N LEU A 41 -0.54 -5.08 2.75
CA LEU A 41 -0.86 -4.11 3.80
C LEU A 41 -1.17 -4.77 5.15
N VAL A 42 -1.86 -5.91 5.15
CA VAL A 42 -2.23 -6.64 6.38
C VAL A 42 -1.02 -7.03 7.23
N PRO A 43 0.07 -7.65 6.71
CA PRO A 43 1.22 -7.97 7.55
C PRO A 43 1.90 -6.73 8.11
N ILE A 44 1.94 -5.62 7.36
CA ILE A 44 2.46 -4.33 7.84
C ILE A 44 1.61 -3.83 9.02
N ALA A 45 0.28 -3.94 8.91
CA ALA A 45 -0.64 -3.57 9.99
C ALA A 45 -0.51 -4.47 11.23
N LEU A 46 -0.26 -5.77 11.03
CA LEU A 46 -0.07 -6.73 12.12
C LEU A 46 1.26 -6.51 12.86
N GLN A 47 2.34 -6.23 12.12
CA GLN A 47 3.67 -5.94 12.68
C GLN A 47 3.76 -4.53 13.27
N ALA A 48 2.77 -3.66 13.02
CA ALA A 48 2.76 -2.32 13.57
C ALA A 48 2.63 -2.33 15.10
N ASP A 49 3.36 -1.42 15.75
CA ASP A 49 3.23 -1.10 17.18
C ASP A 49 1.78 -0.69 17.53
N ALA A 50 1.44 -0.68 18.82
CA ALA A 50 0.12 -0.25 19.30
C ALA A 50 -0.29 1.14 18.75
N GLY A 51 0.65 2.09 18.66
CA GLY A 51 0.42 3.40 18.03
C GLY A 51 0.14 3.33 16.52
N GLY A 52 0.78 2.39 15.81
CA GLY A 52 0.51 2.15 14.39
C GLY A 52 -0.86 1.52 14.16
N ARG A 53 -1.30 0.61 15.03
CA ARG A 53 -2.65 0.03 14.97
C ARG A 53 -3.74 1.07 15.24
N LEU A 54 -3.53 1.94 16.24
CA LEU A 54 -4.44 3.06 16.52
C LEU A 54 -4.50 4.06 15.37
N ALA A 55 -3.36 4.39 14.75
CA ALA A 55 -3.30 5.25 13.58
C ALA A 55 -4.07 4.65 12.38
N LEU A 56 -3.94 3.35 12.14
CA LEU A 56 -4.69 2.65 11.08
C LEU A 56 -6.20 2.63 11.36
N LEU A 57 -6.61 2.37 12.60
CA LEU A 57 -8.02 2.43 13.00
C LEU A 57 -8.60 3.84 12.81
N ALA A 58 -7.85 4.86 13.20
CA ALA A 58 -8.25 6.25 13.07
C ALA A 58 -8.34 6.69 11.59
N THR A 59 -7.37 6.29 10.77
CA THR A 59 -7.36 6.52 9.32
C THR A 59 -8.55 5.80 8.66
N GLY A 60 -8.74 4.52 8.95
CA GLY A 60 -9.82 3.72 8.38
C GLY A 60 -11.21 4.23 8.79
N GLY A 61 -11.39 4.56 10.07
CA GLY A 61 -12.65 5.11 10.59
C GLY A 61 -13.00 6.45 9.95
N LEU A 62 -12.02 7.36 9.85
CA LEU A 62 -12.26 8.67 9.21
C LEU A 62 -12.47 8.54 7.70
N MET A 63 -11.76 7.63 7.04
CA MET A 63 -11.95 7.35 5.61
C MET A 63 -13.36 6.83 5.32
N LEU A 64 -13.91 5.95 6.16
CA LEU A 64 -15.28 5.46 6.01
C LEU A 64 -16.32 6.58 6.18
N TRP A 65 -16.05 7.56 7.04
CA TRP A 65 -16.97 8.67 7.29
C TRP A 65 -16.88 9.77 6.24
N LEU A 66 -15.68 10.30 5.96
CA LEU A 66 -15.48 11.44 5.06
C LEU A 66 -15.35 11.04 3.60
N LYS A 67 -15.03 9.77 3.29
CA LYS A 67 -14.72 9.27 1.94
C LYS A 67 -13.62 10.07 1.21
N GLN A 68 -12.84 10.85 1.95
CA GLN A 68 -11.73 11.67 1.46
C GLN A 68 -10.42 11.15 2.06
N PRO A 69 -9.45 10.70 1.25
CA PRO A 69 -8.24 10.06 1.75
C PRO A 69 -7.28 11.04 2.44
N MET A 70 -7.16 12.27 1.92
CA MET A 70 -6.28 13.31 2.46
C MET A 70 -6.49 13.59 3.96
N PRO A 71 -7.71 13.94 4.43
CA PRO A 71 -7.93 14.19 5.86
C PRO A 71 -7.78 12.94 6.72
N ALA A 72 -8.15 11.77 6.20
CA ALA A 72 -8.02 10.50 6.91
C ALA A 72 -6.55 10.16 7.22
N ILE A 73 -5.66 10.34 6.25
CA ILE A 73 -4.23 10.07 6.41
C ILE A 73 -3.61 11.07 7.40
N ALA A 74 -3.97 12.36 7.31
CA ALA A 74 -3.48 13.38 8.23
C ALA A 74 -3.82 13.05 9.69
N LEU A 75 -5.05 12.61 9.95
CA LEU A 75 -5.50 12.21 11.28
C LEU A 75 -4.77 10.95 11.78
N GLY A 76 -4.56 9.95 10.93
CA GLY A 76 -3.75 8.78 11.26
C GLY A 76 -2.32 9.14 11.68
N ILE A 77 -1.67 10.02 10.92
CA ILE A 77 -0.32 10.50 11.23
C ILE A 77 -0.32 11.24 12.58
N ALA A 78 -1.30 12.11 12.83
CA ALA A 78 -1.43 12.82 14.10
C ALA A 78 -1.59 11.85 15.28
N VAL A 79 -2.41 10.80 15.15
CA VAL A 79 -2.59 9.76 16.17
C VAL A 79 -1.29 8.98 16.42
N ALA A 80 -0.57 8.61 15.36
CA ALA A 80 0.73 7.94 15.50
C ALA A 80 1.76 8.83 16.21
N ALA A 81 1.79 10.12 15.88
CA ALA A 81 2.70 11.09 16.47
C ALA A 81 2.38 11.32 17.96
N LEU A 82 1.10 11.51 18.30
CA LEU A 82 0.66 11.70 19.69
C LEU A 82 0.95 10.46 20.54
N TYR A 83 0.71 9.25 20.02
CA TYR A 83 1.01 8.02 20.75
C TYR A 83 2.50 7.82 20.99
N ARG A 84 3.37 8.27 20.06
CA ARG A 84 4.83 8.20 20.23
C ARG A 84 5.39 9.33 21.09
N ALA A 85 4.64 10.41 21.26
CA ALA A 85 5.04 11.57 22.08
C ALA A 85 4.65 11.41 23.56
N LEU A 86 3.75 10.48 23.88
CA LEU A 86 3.33 10.12 25.24
C LEU A 86 4.14 8.93 25.77
#